data_AF-A0A349Y2N3-F1
#
_entry.id   AF-A0A349Y2N3-F1
#
_cell.length_a   1.000
_cell.length_b   1.000
_cell.length_c   1.000
_cell.angle_alpha   90.00
_cell.angle_beta   90.00
_cell.angle_gamma   90.00
#
_symmetry.space_group_name_H-M   'P 1'
#
loop_
_entity.id
_entity.type
_entity.pdbx_description
1 polymer ?
#
loop_
_entity_poly.entity_id
_entity_poly.type
_entity_poly.pdbx_seq_one_letter_code
_entity_poly.pdbx_strand_id
1 'polypeptide(L)'
;MEHARPLPPPVNCAGVTLIQSLIAMAVLAILTGMALPAMQQTRNRLQADSLRMQLASALATARNTAITERRPIAVCPTDDGVTCGRDWARGWMLYAPATPSS
;
A
#
# COMPACT_ATOMS: atom_id res chain seq x y z
N MET A 1 -18.56 5.10 -70.64
CA MET A 1 -17.89 4.22 -69.67
C MET A 1 -18.05 4.85 -68.30
N GLU A 2 -19.20 4.63 -67.65
CA GLU A 2 -19.42 5.07 -66.27
C GLU A 2 -19.70 3.81 -65.46
N HIS A 3 -18.69 3.36 -64.72
CA HIS A 3 -18.81 2.27 -63.77
C HIS A 3 -19.54 2.78 -62.53
N ALA A 4 -20.82 2.44 -62.40
CA ALA A 4 -21.55 2.61 -61.16
C ALA A 4 -20.88 1.76 -60.07
N ARG A 5 -20.20 2.39 -59.11
CA ARG A 5 -19.66 1.69 -57.94
C ARG A 5 -20.81 1.35 -56.99
N PRO A 6 -20.91 0.10 -56.49
CA PRO A 6 -21.93 -0.25 -55.51
C PRO A 6 -21.69 0.52 -54.21
N LEU A 7 -22.77 1.06 -53.62
CA LEU A 7 -22.74 1.73 -52.32
C LEU A 7 -22.54 0.70 -51.20
N PRO A 8 -21.73 1.01 -50.17
CA PRO A 8 -21.58 0.15 -49.01
C PRO A 8 -22.92 0.04 -48.24
N PRO A 9 -23.23 -1.12 -47.64
CA PRO A 9 -24.45 -1.30 -46.86
C PRO A 9 -24.42 -0.42 -45.61
N PRO A 10 -25.59 0.06 -45.14
CA PRO A 10 -25.67 0.86 -43.93
C PRO A 10 -25.20 0.04 -42.72
N VAL A 11 -24.25 0.60 -41.97
CA VAL A 11 -23.78 0.02 -40.72
C VAL A 11 -24.78 0.39 -39.63
N ASN A 12 -25.49 -0.59 -39.08
CA ASN A 12 -26.48 -0.36 -38.04
C ASN A 12 -25.78 -0.15 -36.68
N CYS A 13 -25.70 1.10 -36.22
CA CYS A 13 -25.22 1.41 -34.88
C CYS A 13 -26.26 0.94 -33.85
N ALA A 14 -26.00 -0.19 -33.17
CA ALA A 14 -26.82 -0.63 -32.05
C ALA A 14 -26.59 0.31 -30.85
N GLY A 15 -27.57 1.14 -30.53
CA GLY A 15 -27.57 1.98 -29.34
C GLY A 15 -27.87 1.17 -28.08
N VAL A 16 -27.18 1.48 -26.98
CA VAL A 16 -27.50 0.92 -25.66
C VAL A 16 -28.78 1.56 -25.13
N THR A 17 -29.66 0.75 -24.56
CA THR A 17 -30.92 1.24 -23.97
C THR A 17 -30.69 1.85 -22.58
N LEU A 18 -31.52 2.81 -22.18
CA LEU A 18 -31.48 3.41 -20.83
C LEU A 18 -31.52 2.35 -19.72
N ILE A 19 -32.35 1.32 -19.88
CA ILE A 19 -32.49 0.23 -18.92
C ILE A 19 -31.21 -0.61 -18.80
N GLN A 20 -30.50 -0.84 -19.91
CA GLN A 20 -29.24 -1.59 -19.89
C GLN A 20 -28.14 -0.83 -19.14
N SER A 21 -28.07 0.49 -19.27
CA SER A 21 -27.15 1.32 -18.49
C SER A 21 -27.48 1.26 -16.99
N LEU A 22 -28.76 1.29 -16.61
CA LEU A 22 -29.18 1.15 -15.21
C LEU A 22 -28.81 -0.23 -14.63
N ILE A 23 -29.03 -1.30 -15.40
CA ILE A 23 -28.63 -2.66 -15.00
C ILE A 23 -27.11 -2.75 -14.85
N ALA A 24 -26.34 -2.21 -15.80
CA ALA A 24 -24.89 -2.20 -15.72
C ALA A 24 -24.38 -1.45 -14.48
N MET A 25 -24.96 -0.28 -14.16
CA MET A 25 -24.64 0.46 -12.94
C MET A 25 -25.00 -0.32 -11.67
N ALA A 26 -26.17 -0.97 -11.64
CA ALA A 26 -26.57 -1.80 -10.50
C ALA A 26 -25.57 -2.95 -10.26
N VAL A 27 -25.16 -3.65 -11.32
CA VAL A 27 -24.16 -4.72 -11.22
C VAL A 27 -22.81 -4.15 -10.77
N LEU A 28 -22.35 -3.03 -11.34
CA LEU A 28 -21.11 -2.36 -10.92
C LEU A 28 -21.15 -1.94 -9.44
N ALA A 29 -22.29 -1.44 -8.95
CA ALA A 29 -22.45 -1.05 -7.54
C ALA A 29 -22.32 -2.26 -6.61
N ILE A 30 -22.94 -3.39 -6.97
CA ILE A 30 -22.84 -4.64 -6.20
C ILE A 30 -21.38 -5.14 -6.17
N LEU A 31 -20.71 -5.15 -7.33
CA LEU A 31 -19.33 -5.61 -7.44
C LEU A 31 -18.35 -4.72 -6.65
N THR A 32 -18.49 -3.40 -6.74
CA THR A 32 -17.63 -2.46 -6.01
C THR A 32 -17.87 -2.52 -4.50
N GLY A 33 -19.11 -2.72 -4.06
CA GLY A 33 -19.44 -2.94 -2.65
C GLY A 33 -18.71 -4.13 -2.03
N MET A 34 -18.43 -5.18 -2.80
CA MET A 34 -17.65 -6.34 -2.34
C MET A 34 -16.13 -6.17 -2.53
N ALA A 35 -15.70 -5.53 -3.61
CA ALA A 35 -14.28 -5.37 -3.94
C ALA A 35 -13.54 -4.42 -2.98
N LEU A 36 -14.18 -3.31 -2.58
CA LEU A 36 -13.58 -2.30 -1.70
C LEU A 36 -13.17 -2.84 -0.32
N PRO A 37 -14.03 -3.54 0.46
CA PRO A 37 -13.63 -4.07 1.77
C PRO A 37 -12.49 -5.09 1.67
N ALA A 38 -12.47 -5.92 0.62
CA ALA A 38 -11.39 -6.90 0.39
C ALA A 38 -10.03 -6.22 0.13
N MET A 39 -10.02 -5.12 -0.64
CA MET A 39 -8.81 -4.30 -0.83
C MET A 39 -8.36 -3.64 0.47
N GLN A 40 -9.29 -3.17 1.31
CA GLN A 40 -8.95 -2.53 2.58
C GLN A 40 -8.27 -3.51 3.54
N GLN A 41 -8.79 -4.74 3.65
CA GLN A 41 -8.16 -5.79 4.48
C GLN A 41 -6.75 -6.13 4.00
N THR A 42 -6.55 -6.23 2.68
CA THR A 42 -5.23 -6.50 2.10
C THR A 42 -4.27 -5.36 2.36
N ARG A 43 -4.70 -4.10 2.20
CA ARG A 43 -3.88 -2.91 2.52
C ARG A 43 -3.43 -2.89 3.97
N ASN A 44 -4.35 -3.13 4.91
CA ASN A 44 -4.03 -3.15 6.34
C ASN A 44 -3.00 -4.24 6.66
N ARG A 45 -3.14 -5.42 6.05
CA ARG A 45 -2.18 -6.52 6.21
C ARG A 45 -0.80 -6.16 5.65
N LEU A 46 -0.75 -5.61 4.44
CA LEU A 46 0.50 -5.18 3.79
C LEU A 46 1.22 -4.09 4.59
N GLN A 47 0.48 -3.13 5.16
CA GLN A 47 1.05 -2.12 6.05
C GLN A 47 1.67 -2.76 7.28
N ALA A 48 0.94 -3.65 7.97
CA ALA A 48 1.45 -4.34 9.15
C ALA A 48 2.70 -5.19 8.83
N ASP A 49 2.70 -5.92 7.71
CA ASP A 49 3.85 -6.72 7.28
C ASP A 49 5.06 -5.84 6.90
N SER A 50 4.82 -4.70 6.24
CA SER A 50 5.86 -3.72 5.93
C SER A 50 6.50 -3.15 7.20
N LEU A 51 5.70 -2.75 8.19
CA LEU A 51 6.20 -2.25 9.47
C LEU A 51 7.07 -3.30 10.18
N ARG A 52 6.63 -4.57 10.18
CA ARG A 52 7.41 -5.68 10.75
C ARG A 52 8.75 -5.87 10.06
N MET A 53 8.76 -5.88 8.72
CA MET A 53 10.00 -6.05 7.95
C MET A 53 10.98 -4.89 8.18
N GLN A 54 10.47 -3.65 8.16
CA GLN A 54 11.29 -2.46 8.41
C GLN A 54 11.87 -2.45 9.82
N LEU A 55 11.09 -2.84 10.84
CA LEU A 55 11.58 -2.95 12.21
C LEU A 55 12.63 -4.05 12.36
N ALA A 56 12.40 -5.22 11.74
CA ALA A 56 13.35 -6.33 11.73
C ALA A 56 14.68 -5.92 11.05
N SER A 57 14.62 -5.20 9.93
CA SER A 57 15.82 -4.67 9.28
C SER A 57 16.54 -3.65 10.15
N ALA A 58 15.82 -2.75 10.83
CA ALA A 58 16.42 -1.76 11.70
C ALA A 58 17.12 -2.39 12.91
N LEU A 59 16.53 -3.44 13.50
CA LEU A 59 17.16 -4.23 14.56
C LEU A 59 18.40 -4.99 14.07
N ALA A 60 18.35 -5.54 12.85
CA ALA A 60 19.51 -6.18 12.24
C ALA A 60 20.64 -5.17 12.01
N THR A 61 20.32 -3.97 11.53
CA THR A 61 21.28 -2.86 11.40
C THR A 61 21.85 -2.46 12.76
N ALA A 62 21.00 -2.25 13.77
CA ALA A 62 21.42 -1.90 15.12
C ALA A 62 22.40 -2.92 15.70
N ARG A 63 22.09 -4.22 15.52
CA ARG A 63 22.98 -5.32 15.94
C ARG A 63 24.31 -5.27 15.22
N ASN A 64 24.30 -5.07 13.90
CA ASN A 64 25.53 -5.01 13.12
C ASN A 64 26.41 -3.81 13.55
N THR A 65 25.79 -2.64 13.74
CA THR A 65 26.46 -1.45 14.26
C THR A 65 27.01 -1.67 15.67
N ALA A 66 26.25 -2.30 16.57
CA ALA A 66 26.73 -2.60 17.93
C ALA A 66 27.95 -3.53 17.94
N ILE A 67 27.99 -4.50 17.02
CA ILE A 67 29.14 -5.40 16.84
C ILE A 67 30.34 -4.62 16.29
N THR A 68 30.15 -3.84 15.24
CA THR A 68 31.23 -3.08 14.59
C THR A 68 31.83 -2.03 15.52
N GLU A 69 31.00 -1.30 16.26
CA GLU A 69 31.44 -0.21 17.12
C GLU A 69 31.78 -0.68 18.54
N ARG A 70 31.55 -1.96 18.87
CA ARG A 70 31.77 -2.56 20.20
C ARG A 70 31.08 -1.79 21.34
N ARG A 71 29.94 -1.17 21.04
CA ARG A 71 29.12 -0.44 22.01
C ARG A 71 27.65 -0.83 21.80
N PRO A 72 26.86 -0.93 22.87
CA PRO A 72 25.46 -1.29 22.72
C PRO A 72 24.73 -0.18 21.95
N ILE A 73 23.90 -0.60 20.99
CA ILE A 73 22.99 0.27 20.25
C ILE A 73 21.58 -0.25 20.53
N ALA A 74 20.69 0.65 20.92
CA ALA A 74 19.29 0.37 21.17
C ALA A 74 18.42 1.04 20.11
N VAL A 75 17.23 0.48 19.90
CA VAL A 75 16.20 1.05 19.04
C VAL A 75 15.03 1.46 19.93
N CYS A 76 14.52 2.68 19.79
CA CYS A 76 13.29 3.10 20.45
C CYS A 76 12.32 3.73 19.46
N PRO A 77 10.99 3.59 19.69
CA PRO A 77 10.00 4.26 18.86
C PRO A 77 10.10 5.77 19.09
N THR A 78 9.82 6.56 18.08
CA THR A 78 9.86 8.02 18.20
C THR A 78 8.84 8.66 17.28
N ASP A 79 8.17 9.68 17.78
CA ASP A 79 7.25 10.52 17.01
C ASP A 79 7.99 11.69 16.34
N ASP A 80 8.99 12.24 17.04
CA ASP A 80 9.68 13.49 16.66
C ASP A 80 11.16 13.28 16.30
N GLY A 81 11.69 12.05 16.41
CA GLY A 81 13.09 11.73 16.14
C GLY A 81 14.09 12.16 17.23
N VAL A 82 13.60 12.76 18.32
CA VAL A 82 14.43 13.30 19.41
C VAL A 82 14.17 12.60 20.74
N THR A 83 12.92 12.19 21.00
CA THR A 83 12.53 11.54 22.25
C THR A 83 12.04 10.12 21.98
N CYS A 84 12.33 9.19 22.90
CA CYS A 84 11.73 7.87 22.83
C CYS A 84 10.24 7.98 23.21
N GLY A 85 9.37 7.66 22.26
CA GLY A 85 7.93 7.58 22.42
C GLY A 85 7.48 6.18 22.83
N ARG A 86 6.23 5.85 22.50
CA ARG A 86 5.63 4.52 22.74
C ARG A 86 5.05 3.87 21.48
N ASP A 87 4.90 4.64 20.40
CA ASP A 87 4.25 4.20 19.17
C ASP A 87 5.26 3.74 18.12
N TRP A 88 5.34 2.42 17.93
CA TRP A 88 6.20 1.80 16.92
C TRP A 88 5.67 1.94 15.49
N ALA A 89 4.42 2.36 15.31
CA ALA A 89 3.83 2.54 13.98
C ALA A 89 4.25 3.86 13.32
N ARG A 90 4.70 4.84 14.11
CA ARG A 90 5.08 6.16 13.61
C ARG A 90 6.54 6.28 13.21
N GLY A 91 7.38 5.39 13.73
CA GLY A 91 8.80 5.34 13.40
C GLY A 91 9.65 4.96 14.59
N TRP A 92 10.95 4.90 14.36
CA TRP A 92 11.94 4.56 15.39
C TRP A 92 13.28 5.21 15.06
N MET A 93 14.09 5.37 16.09
CA MET A 93 15.46 5.85 15.99
C MET A 93 16.42 4.85 16.63
N LEU A 94 17.63 4.80 16.09
CA LEU A 94 18.76 4.10 16.71
C LEU A 94 19.52 5.09 17.60
N TYR A 95 19.90 4.66 18.79
CA TYR A 95 20.73 5.45 19.69
C TYR A 95 21.67 4.53 20.49
N ALA A 96 22.81 5.07 20.94
CA ALA A 96 23.67 4.39 21.88
C ALA A 96 23.21 4.74 23.31
N PRO A 97 22.60 3.81 24.07
CA PRO A 97 22.28 4.08 25.46
C PRO A 97 23.57 4.33 26.24
N ALA A 98 23.53 5.32 27.14
CA ALA A 98 24.57 5.47 28.14
C ALA A 98 24.56 4.20 29.01
N THR A 99 25.50 3.30 28.77
CA THR A 99 25.72 2.16 29.64
C THR A 99 26.06 2.67 31.04
N PRO A 100 25.41 2.20 32.12
CA PRO A 100 25.95 2.40 33.45
C PRO A 100 27.29 1.65 33.50
N SER A 101 28.40 2.39 33.53
CA SER A 101 29.72 1.84 33.77
C SER A 101 29.78 1.32 35.20
N SER A 102 29.70 0.01 35.38
CA SER A 102 30.11 -0.69 36.60
C SER A 102 31.59 -1.07 36.51
#